data_AF-A0A817WHF6-F1
#
_entry.id   AF-A0A817WHF6-F1
#
_cell.length_a   1.000
_cell.length_b   1.000
_cell.length_c   1.000
_cell.angle_alpha   90.00
_cell.angle_beta   90.00
_cell.angle_gamma   90.00
#
_symmetry.space_group_name_H-M   'P 1'
#
loop_
_entity.id
_entity.type
_entity.pdbx_description
1 polymer ?
#
loop_
_entity_poly.entity_id
_entity_poly.type
_entity_poly.pdbx_seq_one_letter_code
_entity_poly.pdbx_strand_id
1 'polypeptide(L)' 'MTLVNVPVYLHSSLKHGILYEFQLGNNASAVARNICAALGEGAVVDRTCRDWFKRFRE' A
#
# COMPACT_ATOMS: atom_id res chain seq x y z
N MET A 1 5.21 -22.10 -3.24
CA MET A 1 4.27 -20.95 -3.26
C MET A 1 3.88 -20.74 -1.81
N THR A 2 4.39 -19.80 -1.02
CA THR A 2 4.88 -18.43 -1.25
C THR A 2 5.87 -18.12 -0.12
N LEU A 3 7.15 -17.90 -0.44
CA LEU A 3 8.09 -17.25 0.46
C LEU A 3 8.71 -16.09 -0.33
N VAL A 4 7.98 -14.99 -0.44
CA VAL A 4 8.59 -13.69 -0.78
C VAL A 4 8.97 -13.01 0.52
N ASN A 5 10.06 -13.51 1.08
CA ASN A 5 10.94 -12.76 1.96
C ASN A 5 11.48 -11.58 1.14
N VAL A 6 10.97 -10.36 1.34
CA VAL A 6 11.76 -9.19 0.96
C VAL A 6 11.54 -7.98 1.88
N PRO A 7 12.32 -7.84 2.96
CA PRO A 7 12.38 -6.64 3.79
C PRO A 7 13.20 -5.47 3.18
N VAL A 8 13.48 -5.46 1.86
CA VAL A 8 14.48 -4.54 1.23
C VAL A 8 13.91 -3.49 0.24
N TYR A 9 12.62 -3.51 -0.14
CA TYR A 9 12.08 -2.57 -1.17
C TYR A 9 11.17 -1.44 -0.63
N LEU A 10 11.39 -1.03 0.62
CA LEU A 10 10.39 -0.40 1.49
C LEU A 10 9.71 0.89 0.97
N HIS A 11 10.30 1.69 0.06
CA HIS A 11 9.64 2.91 -0.45
C HIS A 11 8.96 2.74 -1.82
N SER A 12 9.61 2.04 -2.75
CA SER A 12 9.05 1.81 -4.09
C SER A 12 7.94 0.75 -4.08
N SER A 13 8.01 -0.27 -3.20
CA SER A 13 6.98 -1.31 -3.12
C SER A 13 5.67 -0.81 -2.52
N LEU A 14 5.70 0.19 -1.64
CA LEU A 14 4.48 0.77 -1.06
C LEU A 14 3.62 1.43 -2.14
N LYS A 15 4.21 2.22 -3.04
CA LYS A 15 3.47 2.82 -4.15
C LYS A 15 2.79 1.77 -5.02
N HIS A 16 3.50 0.69 -5.38
CA HIS A 16 2.95 -0.38 -6.21
C HIS A 16 1.82 -1.13 -5.51
N GLY A 17 1.96 -1.42 -4.21
CA GLY A 17 0.90 -2.01 -3.40
C GLY A 17 -0.33 -1.11 -3.30
N ILE A 18 -0.15 0.20 -3.05
CA ILE A 18 -1.25 1.17 -2.99
C ILE A 18 -1.94 1.29 -4.35
N LEU A 19 -1.20 1.28 -5.45
CA LEU A 19 -1.76 1.35 -6.80
C LEU A 19 -2.57 0.09 -7.15
N TYR A 20 -2.06 -1.10 -6.82
CA TYR A 20 -2.78 -2.36 -7.02
C TYR A 20 -4.13 -2.36 -6.28
N GLU A 21 -4.12 -2.00 -5.00
CA GLU A 21 -5.33 -1.93 -4.18
C GLU A 21 -6.30 -0.82 -4.66
N PHE A 22 -5.77 0.31 -5.14
CA PHE A 22 -6.57 1.37 -5.76
C PHE A 22 -7.29 0.88 -7.01
N GLN A 23 -6.61 0.12 -7.87
CA GLN A 23 -7.19 -0.49 -9.07
C GLN A 23 -8.25 -1.54 -8.75
N LEU A 24 -8.16 -2.21 -7.59
CA LEU A 24 -9.21 -3.10 -7.07
C LEU A 24 -10.44 -2.35 -6.52
N GLY A 25 -10.40 -1.02 -6.44
CA GLY A 25 -11.50 -0.20 -5.92
C GLY A 25 -11.53 -0.08 -4.40
N ASN A 26 -10.47 -0.49 -3.70
CA ASN A 26 -10.38 -0.33 -2.25
C ASN A 26 -10.22 1.16 -1.88
N ASN A 27 -10.81 1.56 -0.75
CA ASN A 27 -10.61 2.90 -0.21
C ASN A 27 -9.29 3.00 0.58
N ALA A 28 -8.78 4.23 0.76
CA ALA A 28 -7.47 4.47 1.37
C ALA A 28 -7.28 3.84 2.77
N SER A 29 -8.34 3.77 3.58
CA SER A 29 -8.28 3.18 4.92
C SER A 29 -8.16 1.65 4.85
N ALA A 30 -8.88 1.02 3.92
CA ALA A 30 -8.74 -0.41 3.65
C ALA A 30 -7.34 -0.74 3.12
N VAL A 31 -6.81 0.08 2.20
CA VAL A 31 -5.45 -0.09 1.67
C VAL A 31 -4.41 0.01 2.77
N ALA A 32 -4.51 1.02 3.65
CA ALA A 32 -3.57 1.16 4.76
C ALA A 32 -3.57 -0.07 5.69
N ARG A 33 -4.76 -0.61 6.00
CA ARG A 33 -4.88 -1.84 6.80
C ARG A 33 -4.30 -3.05 6.10
N ASN A 34 -4.60 -3.24 4.80
CA ASN A 34 -4.11 -4.38 4.03
C ASN A 34 -2.58 -4.35 3.91
N ILE A 35 -2.01 -3.16 3.67
CA ILE A 35 -0.56 -2.97 3.60
C ILE A 35 0.09 -3.19 4.96
N CYS A 36 -0.46 -2.66 6.05
CA CYS A 36 0.07 -2.91 7.39
C CYS A 36 -0.03 -4.40 7.78
N ALA A 37 -1.08 -5.11 7.36
CA ALA A 37 -1.20 -6.55 7.58
C ALA A 37 -0.14 -7.36 6.80
N ALA A 38 0.25 -6.90 5.60
CA ALA A 38 1.22 -7.58 4.74
C ALA A 38 2.68 -7.23 5.05
N LEU A 39 2.97 -5.98 5.41
CA LEU A 39 4.33 -5.45 5.56
C LEU A 39 4.71 -5.12 7.02
N GLY A 40 3.77 -5.24 7.95
CA GLY A 40 3.95 -4.89 9.36
C GLY A 40 3.20 -3.62 9.76
N GLU A 41 2.78 -3.56 11.04
CA GLU A 41 2.15 -2.36 11.58
C GLU A 41 3.04 -1.13 11.42
N GLY A 42 2.43 -0.02 10.99
CA GLY A 42 3.14 1.23 10.74
C GLY A 42 3.83 1.32 9.37
N ALA A 43 3.73 0.31 8.51
CA ALA A 43 4.29 0.34 7.16
C ALA A 43 3.72 1.49 6.31
N VAL A 44 2.44 1.83 6.50
CA VAL A 44 1.82 3.00 5.88
C VAL A 44 0.71 3.55 6.76
N VAL A 45 0.48 4.86 6.68
CA VAL A 45 -0.67 5.51 7.32
C VAL A 45 -1.71 5.90 6.28
N ASP A 46 -2.97 5.94 6.70
CA ASP A 46 -4.12 6.31 5.85
C ASP A 46 -3.90 7.62 5.06
N ARG A 47 -3.27 8.62 5.69
CA ARG A 47 -2.91 9.89 5.04
C ARG A 47 -2.04 9.67 3.79
N THR A 48 -1.03 8.82 3.88
CA THR A 48 -0.13 8.50 2.76
C THR A 48 -0.90 7.80 1.64
N CYS A 49 -1.81 6.88 1.96
CA CYS A 49 -2.68 6.25 0.97
C CYS A 49 -3.59 7.28 0.27
N ARG A 50 -4.19 8.23 1.00
CA ARG A 50 -5.00 9.30 0.42
C ARG A 50 -4.21 10.21 -0.50
N ASP A 51 -2.99 10.57 -0.12
CA ASP A 51 -2.14 11.43 -0.95
C ASP A 51 -1.73 10.73 -2.26
N TRP A 52 -1.46 9.43 -2.21
CA TRP A 52 -1.27 8.62 -3.43
C TRP A 52 -2.53 8.49 -4.28
N PHE A 53 -3.70 8.30 -3.66
CA PHE A 53 -4.97 8.22 -4.37
C PHE A 53 -5.30 9.51 -5.12
N LYS A 54 -4.95 10.67 -4.56
CA LYS A 54 -5.08 11.96 -5.28
C LYS A 54 -4.18 11.95 -6.52
N ARG A 55 -2.91 11.56 -6.37
CA ARG A 55 -1.94 11.49 -7.47
C ARG A 55 -2.28 10.47 -8.56
N PHE A 56 -3.02 9.41 -8.25
CA PHE A 56 -3.45 8.42 -9.25
C PHE A 56 -4.71 8.83 -10.01
N ARG A 57 -5.41 9.86 -9.55
CA ARG A 57 -6.60 10.41 -10.22
C ARG A 57 -6.29 11.62 -11.09
N GLU A 58 -5.11 12.20 -10.92
CA GLU A 58 -4.51 13.19 -11.84
C GLU A 58 -4.05 12.50 -13.12
#